data_AF-A0A3M1DF59-F1
#
_entry.id   AF-A0A3M1DF59-F1
#
_cell.length_a   1.000
_cell.length_b   1.000
_cell.length_c   1.000
_cell.angle_alpha   90.00
_cell.angle_beta   90.00
_cell.angle_gamma   90.00
#
_symmetry.space_group_name_H-M   'P 1'
#
loop_
_entity.id
_entity.type
_entity.pdbx_description
1 polymer ?
#
loop_
_entity_poly.entity_id
_entity_poly.type
_entity_poly.pdbx_seq_one_letter_code
_entity_poly.pdbx_strand_id
1 'polypeptide(L)'
;MALWRGLLRSAHSAAHMCTRTPAELLPGFLADGSALFLEESRSLVVSDLHIGYEEESREEGVLLLNEQRAYLQAELRRLIERHNPSCVIINGDVKHAFGRISEQEWSDVTGLISALKKMTTVRIIGGNHDTLLAPILRRVGLALEPAAIIGDTLVVHGDATLEELVEKKALRHEQLAGVHTIVCGHEHPALRLSDGVRVESLKCFLVGKLGEKTCIVTPAFTPHASGIDVLREEPLGPLLSSFDGFTAFGVIEGSCIKFGPVEQLRALQT
;
A
#
# COMPACT_ATOMS: atom_id res chain seq x y z
N MET A 1 -4.17 28.21 0.13
CA MET A 1 -2.77 28.38 -0.35
C MET A 1 -1.73 28.64 0.74
N ALA A 2 -1.98 29.45 1.78
CA ALA A 2 -0.97 29.74 2.83
C ALA A 2 -0.72 28.60 3.86
N LEU A 3 -1.72 27.75 4.11
CA LEU A 3 -1.66 26.68 5.13
C LEU A 3 -0.67 25.56 4.78
N TRP A 4 -0.66 25.05 3.55
CA TRP A 4 0.28 23.98 3.15
C TRP A 4 1.73 24.45 3.01
N ARG A 5 1.94 25.73 2.66
CA ARG A 5 3.27 26.33 2.62
C ARG A 5 3.93 26.37 4.00
N GLY A 6 3.14 26.49 5.07
CA GLY A 6 3.62 26.38 6.45
C GLY A 6 4.08 24.95 6.78
N LEU A 7 3.24 23.95 6.46
CA LEU A 7 3.50 22.52 6.70
C LEU A 7 4.72 21.99 5.93
N LEU A 8 4.90 22.38 4.66
CA LEU A 8 6.05 21.95 3.84
C LEU A 8 7.36 22.65 4.23
N ARG A 9 7.30 23.92 4.66
CA ARG A 9 8.49 24.67 5.15
C ARG A 9 8.96 24.20 6.52
N SER A 10 8.05 23.79 7.41
CA SER A 10 8.44 23.17 8.67
C SER A 10 9.10 21.80 8.49
N ALA A 11 8.75 21.06 7.43
CA ALA A 11 9.39 19.78 7.10
C ALA A 11 10.83 19.98 6.58
N HIS A 12 11.05 20.94 5.68
CA HIS A 12 12.37 21.16 5.05
C HIS A 12 13.44 21.82 5.94
N SER A 13 13.05 22.44 7.07
CA SER A 13 14.00 23.14 7.96
C SER A 13 14.66 22.23 9.01
N ALA A 14 14.27 20.97 9.12
CA ALA A 14 14.79 20.04 10.12
C ALA A 14 15.74 19.02 9.47
N ALA A 15 16.91 19.48 9.03
CA ALA A 15 18.05 18.61 8.73
C ALA A 15 18.67 18.09 10.03
N HIS A 16 17.90 17.32 10.79
CA HIS A 16 18.29 16.53 11.96
C HIS A 16 17.54 15.22 11.82
N MET A 17 18.25 14.09 11.74
CA MET A 17 17.74 12.71 11.71
C MET A 17 16.24 12.64 11.99
N CYS A 18 15.43 12.78 10.93
CA CYS A 18 13.99 12.90 11.07
C CYS A 18 13.53 11.62 11.77
N THR A 19 13.11 11.73 13.03
CA THR A 19 12.55 10.61 13.78
C THR A 19 11.20 10.31 13.15
N ARG A 20 11.21 9.57 12.03
CA ARG A 20 10.00 9.03 11.38
C ARG A 20 9.17 8.41 12.48
N THR A 21 8.06 9.05 12.85
CA THR A 21 7.21 8.57 13.93
C THR A 21 5.96 8.00 13.25
N PRO A 22 5.56 6.77 13.60
CA PRO A 22 4.30 6.23 13.10
C PRO A 22 3.15 7.19 13.44
N ALA A 23 2.25 7.40 12.48
CA ALA A 23 1.06 8.21 12.68
C ALA A 23 -0.15 7.31 12.84
N GLU A 24 -0.95 7.53 13.87
CA GLU A 24 -2.19 6.80 14.08
C GLU A 24 -3.27 7.30 13.12
N LEU A 25 -3.73 6.43 12.21
CA LEU A 25 -4.82 6.74 11.28
C LEU A 25 -6.18 6.61 11.98
N LEU A 26 -6.30 5.56 12.78
CA LEU A 26 -7.43 5.16 13.62
C LEU A 26 -6.88 4.38 14.83
N PRO A 27 -7.62 4.24 15.94
CA PRO A 27 -7.17 3.50 17.11
C PRO A 27 -6.59 2.11 16.76
N GLY A 28 -5.30 1.89 16.98
CA GLY A 28 -4.63 0.61 16.70
C GLY A 28 -4.14 0.40 15.26
N PHE A 29 -4.29 1.40 14.38
CA PHE A 29 -3.86 1.38 12.97
C PHE A 29 -2.81 2.46 12.72
N LEU A 30 -1.54 2.07 12.72
CA LEU A 30 -0.41 3.00 12.62
C LEU A 30 0.20 3.01 11.21
N ALA A 31 0.26 4.16 10.57
CA ALA A 31 1.00 4.37 9.33
C ALA A 31 2.48 4.71 9.61
N ASP A 32 3.41 3.96 9.02
CA ASP A 32 4.86 4.23 9.05
C ASP A 32 5.40 4.16 7.62
N GLY A 33 5.69 5.32 7.04
CA GLY A 33 5.90 5.43 5.60
C GLY A 33 4.67 4.98 4.81
N SER A 34 4.85 4.06 3.86
CA SER A 34 3.78 3.45 3.07
C SER A 34 3.28 2.11 3.63
N ALA A 35 3.62 1.79 4.89
CA ALA A 35 3.18 0.57 5.56
C ALA A 35 2.14 0.87 6.64
N LEU A 36 1.24 -0.09 6.87
CA LEU A 36 0.22 -0.04 7.92
C LEU A 36 0.52 -1.13 8.96
N PHE A 37 0.73 -0.73 10.21
CA PHE A 37 0.89 -1.65 11.33
C PHE A 37 -0.42 -1.76 12.12
N LEU A 38 -0.91 -2.99 12.26
CA LEU A 38 -2.09 -3.37 13.03
C LEU A 38 -1.62 -3.78 14.43
N GLU A 39 -1.83 -2.93 15.43
CA GLU A 39 -1.23 -3.12 16.75
C GLU A 39 -1.75 -4.37 17.47
N GLU A 40 -3.06 -4.59 17.45
CA GLU A 40 -3.72 -5.68 18.18
C GLU A 40 -3.21 -7.05 17.71
N SER A 41 -3.14 -7.25 16.39
CA SER A 41 -2.65 -8.50 15.79
C SER A 41 -1.14 -8.54 15.60
N ARG A 42 -0.46 -7.41 15.83
CA ARG A 42 0.96 -7.17 15.50
C ARG A 42 1.28 -7.52 14.06
N SER A 43 0.42 -7.13 13.13
CA SER A 43 0.59 -7.43 11.70
C SER A 43 1.05 -6.19 10.93
N LEU A 44 2.04 -6.34 10.05
CA LEU A 44 2.49 -5.28 9.15
C LEU A 44 1.94 -5.52 7.75
N VAL A 45 1.15 -4.61 7.22
CA VAL A 45 0.57 -4.65 5.87
C VAL A 45 1.33 -3.70 4.96
N VAL A 46 1.76 -4.20 3.80
CA VAL A 46 2.31 -3.41 2.70
C VAL A 46 1.63 -3.83 1.40
N SER A 47 1.35 -2.90 0.49
CA SER A 47 0.64 -3.17 -0.76
C SER A 47 1.49 -2.79 -1.95
N ASP A 48 1.29 -3.43 -3.10
CA ASP A 48 1.80 -2.99 -4.40
C ASP A 48 3.33 -2.81 -4.43
N LEU A 49 4.06 -3.93 -4.31
CA LEU A 49 5.52 -3.93 -4.36
C LEU A 49 6.07 -3.75 -5.78
N HIS A 50 5.32 -4.20 -6.79
CA HIS A 50 5.66 -4.17 -8.21
C HIS A 50 7.13 -4.46 -8.50
N ILE A 51 7.64 -5.55 -7.91
CA ILE A 51 9.00 -6.01 -8.20
C ILE A 51 9.09 -6.30 -9.70
N GLY A 52 10.11 -5.77 -10.36
CA GLY A 52 10.27 -5.87 -11.82
C GLY A 52 9.91 -4.59 -12.59
N TYR A 53 9.36 -3.56 -11.92
CA TYR A 53 9.06 -2.26 -12.54
C TYR A 53 10.25 -1.65 -13.27
N GLU A 54 11.44 -1.71 -12.66
CA GLU A 54 12.67 -1.15 -13.22
C GLU A 54 13.10 -1.86 -14.51
N GLU A 55 12.81 -3.16 -14.63
CA GLU A 55 13.15 -3.94 -15.82
C GLU A 55 12.22 -3.60 -16.97
N GLU A 56 10.90 -3.61 -16.75
CA GLU A 56 9.93 -3.25 -17.79
C GLU A 56 10.15 -1.81 -18.28
N SER A 57 10.38 -0.87 -17.36
CA SER A 57 10.72 0.51 -17.72
C SER A 57 11.95 0.62 -18.62
N ARG A 58 12.96 -0.24 -18.45
CA ARG A 58 14.14 -0.26 -19.32
C ARG A 58 13.85 -0.83 -20.70
N GLU A 59 12.98 -1.81 -20.78
CA GLU A 59 12.50 -2.33 -22.06
C GLU A 59 11.73 -1.25 -22.84
N GLU A 60 11.06 -0.34 -22.13
CA GLU A 60 10.40 0.86 -22.69
C GLU A 60 11.36 2.05 -22.94
N GLY A 61 12.67 1.89 -22.65
CA GLY A 61 13.70 2.89 -22.93
C GLY A 61 13.97 3.88 -21.79
N VAL A 62 13.40 3.68 -20.61
CA VAL A 62 13.67 4.48 -19.40
C VAL A 62 14.84 3.86 -18.62
N LEU A 63 15.92 4.62 -18.46
CA LEU A 63 17.11 4.16 -17.73
C LEU A 63 16.92 4.27 -16.21
N LEU A 64 16.29 3.26 -15.61
CA LEU A 64 16.27 3.09 -14.15
C LEU A 64 17.47 2.28 -13.66
N LEU A 65 17.87 2.44 -12.40
CA LEU A 65 18.90 1.61 -11.74
C LEU A 65 18.24 0.41 -11.05
N ASN A 66 18.96 -0.70 -10.85
CA ASN A 66 18.42 -1.93 -10.24
C ASN A 66 18.51 -1.82 -8.71
N GLU A 67 17.74 -0.90 -8.13
CA GLU A 67 17.82 -0.56 -6.70
C GLU A 67 16.54 -0.89 -5.93
N GLN A 68 15.42 -1.15 -6.62
CA GLN A 68 14.12 -1.42 -5.99
C GLN A 68 14.21 -2.53 -4.95
N ARG A 69 14.84 -3.67 -5.27
CA ARG A 69 14.97 -4.76 -4.30
C ARG A 69 15.72 -4.34 -3.05
N ALA A 70 16.85 -3.66 -3.19
CA ALA A 70 17.67 -3.23 -2.06
C ALA A 70 16.90 -2.24 -1.18
N TYR A 71 16.18 -1.30 -1.82
CA TYR A 71 15.28 -0.38 -1.15
C TYR A 71 14.17 -1.10 -0.37
N LEU A 72 13.44 -2.01 -1.02
CA LEU A 72 12.35 -2.79 -0.40
C LEU A 72 12.86 -3.62 0.79
N GLN A 73 14.01 -4.29 0.63
CA GLN A 73 14.63 -5.07 1.71
C GLN A 73 15.02 -4.19 2.90
N ALA A 74 15.63 -3.03 2.66
CA ALA A 74 16.04 -2.11 3.71
C ALA A 74 14.83 -1.53 4.46
N GLU A 75 13.80 -1.09 3.74
CA GLU A 75 12.62 -0.47 4.35
C GLU A 75 11.78 -1.49 5.12
N LEU A 76 11.56 -2.70 4.57
CA LEU A 76 10.86 -3.76 5.29
C LEU A 76 11.63 -4.22 6.52
N ARG A 77 12.96 -4.35 6.43
CA ARG A 77 13.80 -4.67 7.58
C ARG A 77 13.64 -3.62 8.68
N ARG A 78 13.73 -2.33 8.32
CA ARG A 78 13.54 -1.22 9.26
C ARG A 78 12.19 -1.30 9.97
N LEU A 79 11.11 -1.55 9.22
CA LEU A 79 9.76 -1.66 9.76
C LEU A 79 9.63 -2.87 10.68
N ILE A 80 10.19 -4.02 10.31
CA ILE A 80 10.18 -5.23 11.14
C ILE A 80 10.97 -5.02 12.42
N GLU A 81 12.16 -4.42 12.36
CA GLU A 81 12.97 -4.14 13.55
C GLU A 81 12.30 -3.15 14.50
N ARG A 82 11.58 -2.16 13.96
CA ARG A 82 10.85 -1.16 14.74
C ARG A 82 9.60 -1.72 15.41
N HIS A 83 8.76 -2.41 14.66
CA HIS A 83 7.42 -2.83 15.13
C HIS A 83 7.40 -4.25 15.68
N ASN A 84 8.41 -5.07 15.36
CA ASN A 84 8.50 -6.49 15.69
C ASN A 84 7.20 -7.26 15.40
N PRO A 85 6.70 -7.24 14.15
CA PRO A 85 5.43 -7.85 13.78
C PRO A 85 5.47 -9.37 13.88
N SER A 86 4.36 -9.96 14.31
CA SER A 86 4.12 -11.40 14.29
C SER A 86 3.95 -11.95 12.86
N CYS A 87 3.48 -11.08 11.96
CA CYS A 87 3.23 -11.38 10.55
C CYS A 87 3.41 -10.15 9.66
N VAL A 88 4.02 -10.34 8.49
CA VAL A 88 4.01 -9.39 7.38
C VAL A 88 3.03 -9.90 6.32
N ILE A 89 2.11 -9.03 5.90
CA ILE A 89 1.13 -9.30 4.85
C ILE A 89 1.49 -8.41 3.67
N ILE A 90 1.80 -9.06 2.55
CA ILE A 90 1.98 -8.37 1.27
C ILE A 90 0.64 -8.42 0.54
N ASN A 91 -0.01 -7.27 0.36
CA ASN A 91 -1.37 -7.14 -0.11
C ASN A 91 -1.46 -6.85 -1.61
N GLY A 92 -1.23 -7.90 -2.40
CA GLY A 92 -1.30 -7.90 -3.86
C GLY A 92 -0.18 -7.14 -4.56
N ASP A 93 -0.16 -7.32 -5.87
CA ASP A 93 0.78 -6.75 -6.82
C ASP A 93 2.24 -6.82 -6.35
N VAL A 94 2.66 -8.04 -5.98
CA VAL A 94 4.04 -8.31 -5.55
C VAL A 94 5.00 -8.13 -6.72
N LYS A 95 4.58 -8.58 -7.90
CA LYS A 95 5.36 -8.47 -9.14
C LYS A 95 4.70 -7.49 -10.13
N HIS A 96 5.45 -7.03 -11.11
CA HIS A 96 4.95 -6.02 -12.05
C HIS A 96 4.46 -6.62 -13.36
N ALA A 97 5.25 -7.48 -14.01
CA ALA A 97 4.94 -7.90 -15.38
C ALA A 97 3.76 -8.89 -15.44
N PHE A 98 2.68 -8.60 -16.17
CA PHE A 98 1.49 -9.48 -16.19
C PHE A 98 1.73 -10.88 -16.79
N GLY A 99 2.47 -10.97 -17.90
CA GLY A 99 2.47 -12.16 -18.78
C GLY A 99 3.74 -13.01 -18.78
N ARG A 100 4.82 -12.54 -18.17
CA ARG A 100 6.10 -13.25 -18.07
C ARG A 100 6.78 -12.91 -16.77
N ILE A 101 7.65 -13.80 -16.32
CA ILE A 101 8.55 -13.54 -15.18
C ILE A 101 9.96 -13.62 -15.73
N SER A 102 10.71 -12.52 -15.64
CA SER A 102 12.12 -12.52 -15.98
C SER A 102 12.94 -13.29 -14.94
N GLU A 103 14.17 -13.67 -15.29
CA GLU A 103 15.08 -14.29 -14.32
C GLU A 103 15.38 -13.34 -13.14
N GLN A 104 15.43 -12.04 -13.40
CA GLN A 104 15.67 -11.01 -12.40
C GLN A 104 14.49 -10.87 -11.44
N GLU A 105 13.26 -10.71 -11.97
CA GLU A 105 12.03 -10.63 -11.17
C GLU A 105 11.86 -11.90 -10.32
N TRP A 106 12.13 -13.08 -10.90
CA TRP A 106 12.13 -14.34 -10.17
C TRP A 106 13.09 -14.31 -8.98
N SER A 107 14.34 -13.92 -9.24
CA SER A 107 15.41 -13.84 -8.24
C SER A 107 15.06 -12.86 -7.13
N ASP A 108 14.51 -11.70 -7.50
CA ASP A 108 14.24 -10.61 -6.56
C ASP A 108 13.04 -10.90 -5.66
N VAL A 109 11.94 -11.42 -6.22
CA VAL A 109 10.79 -11.87 -5.44
C VAL A 109 11.20 -13.00 -4.49
N THR A 110 11.90 -14.02 -4.99
CA THR A 110 12.37 -15.15 -4.18
C THR A 110 13.30 -14.68 -3.06
N GLY A 111 14.24 -13.79 -3.38
CA GLY A 111 15.23 -13.24 -2.45
C GLY A 111 14.62 -12.37 -1.36
N LEU A 112 13.65 -11.52 -1.72
CA LEU A 112 12.91 -10.70 -0.76
C LEU A 112 12.11 -11.58 0.20
N ILE A 113 11.25 -12.45 -0.32
CA ILE A 113 10.40 -13.31 0.51
C ILE A 113 11.23 -14.21 1.43
N SER A 114 12.31 -14.80 0.90
CA SER A 114 13.21 -15.64 1.71
C SER A 114 13.90 -14.87 2.83
N ALA A 115 14.21 -13.58 2.63
CA ALA A 115 14.75 -12.73 3.69
C ALA A 115 13.69 -12.43 4.76
N LEU A 116 12.46 -12.09 4.37
CA LEU A 116 11.36 -11.81 5.29
C LEU A 116 11.01 -13.03 6.14
N LYS A 117 10.95 -14.22 5.54
CA LYS A 117 10.67 -15.49 6.24
C LYS A 117 11.67 -15.84 7.33
N LYS A 118 12.90 -15.31 7.28
CA LYS A 118 13.90 -15.50 8.33
C LYS A 118 13.63 -14.62 9.56
N MET A 119 12.79 -13.59 9.41
CA MET A 119 12.51 -12.61 10.44
C MET A 119 11.12 -12.78 11.05
N THR A 120 10.12 -13.15 10.24
CA THR A 120 8.71 -13.23 10.67
C THR A 120 7.86 -14.10 9.73
N THR A 121 6.61 -14.36 10.11
CA THR A 121 5.62 -15.03 9.27
C THR A 121 5.24 -14.15 8.09
N VAL A 122 5.16 -14.70 6.88
CA VAL A 122 4.78 -13.96 5.67
C VAL A 122 3.49 -14.54 5.10
N ARG A 123 2.51 -13.66 4.84
CA ARG A 123 1.28 -13.96 4.09
C ARG A 123 1.25 -13.09 2.84
N ILE A 124 0.72 -13.63 1.74
CA ILE A 124 0.66 -12.94 0.46
C ILE A 124 -0.76 -13.02 -0.06
N ILE A 125 -1.40 -11.87 -0.16
CA ILE A 125 -2.71 -11.72 -0.80
C ILE A 125 -2.45 -11.51 -2.28
N GLY A 126 -3.17 -12.19 -3.16
CA GLY A 126 -3.00 -12.02 -4.60
C GLY A 126 -3.64 -10.73 -5.10
N GLY A 127 -2.93 -9.99 -5.95
CA GLY A 127 -3.48 -8.92 -6.79
C GLY A 127 -3.62 -9.32 -8.26
N ASN A 128 -4.11 -8.42 -9.09
CA ASN A 128 -4.35 -8.69 -10.52
C ASN A 128 -3.04 -8.90 -11.30
N HIS A 129 -1.92 -8.36 -10.84
CA HIS A 129 -0.62 -8.63 -11.43
C HIS A 129 -0.03 -10.00 -11.02
N ASP A 130 -0.58 -10.71 -10.03
CA ASP A 130 0.10 -11.88 -9.43
C ASP A 130 -0.24 -13.24 -10.06
N THR A 131 -0.83 -13.27 -11.26
CA THR A 131 -1.29 -14.50 -11.94
C THR A 131 -0.22 -15.59 -12.08
N LEU A 132 1.04 -15.21 -12.30
CA LEU A 132 2.18 -16.13 -12.43
C LEU A 132 3.02 -16.27 -11.16
N LEU A 133 2.61 -15.66 -10.05
CA LEU A 133 3.38 -15.63 -8.81
C LEU A 133 3.36 -16.97 -8.05
N ALA A 134 2.29 -17.76 -8.18
CA ALA A 134 2.11 -19.02 -7.45
C ALA A 134 3.29 -20.02 -7.60
N PRO A 135 3.84 -20.26 -8.81
CA PRO A 135 5.09 -21.04 -8.98
C PRO A 135 6.27 -20.56 -8.14
N ILE A 136 6.49 -19.24 -8.01
CA ILE A 136 7.58 -18.67 -7.19
C ILE A 136 7.31 -18.99 -5.72
N LEU A 137 6.08 -18.72 -5.25
CA LEU A 137 5.72 -18.91 -3.85
C LEU A 137 5.85 -20.36 -3.41
N ARG A 138 5.49 -21.32 -4.27
CA ARG A 138 5.67 -22.75 -3.98
C ARG A 138 7.14 -23.10 -3.70
N ARG A 139 8.10 -22.48 -4.39
CA ARG A 139 9.54 -22.74 -4.14
C ARG A 139 9.99 -22.26 -2.76
N VAL A 140 9.35 -21.24 -2.23
CA VAL A 140 9.62 -20.71 -0.89
C VAL A 140 8.60 -21.20 0.15
N GLY A 141 7.77 -22.19 -0.19
CA GLY A 141 6.80 -22.79 0.73
C GLY A 141 5.70 -21.84 1.20
N LEU A 142 5.24 -20.93 0.33
CA LEU A 142 4.08 -20.05 0.53
C LEU A 142 3.02 -20.31 -0.54
N ALA A 143 1.81 -19.80 -0.30
CA ALA A 143 0.71 -19.81 -1.24
C ALA A 143 0.10 -18.41 -1.35
N LEU A 144 -0.56 -18.15 -2.47
CA LEU A 144 -1.42 -16.98 -2.61
C LEU A 144 -2.72 -17.21 -1.85
N GLU A 145 -3.09 -16.22 -1.05
CA GLU A 145 -4.39 -16.15 -0.42
C GLU A 145 -5.25 -15.13 -1.18
N PRO A 146 -6.55 -15.37 -1.39
CA PRO A 146 -7.41 -14.38 -2.05
C PRO A 146 -7.81 -13.23 -1.11
N ALA A 147 -7.76 -13.47 0.20
CA ALA A 147 -8.08 -12.53 1.25
C ALA A 147 -7.53 -13.05 2.59
N ALA A 148 -7.30 -12.14 3.54
CA ALA A 148 -6.91 -12.49 4.89
C ALA A 148 -7.80 -11.79 5.92
N ILE A 149 -8.36 -12.55 6.86
CA ILE A 149 -9.02 -11.98 8.04
C ILE A 149 -8.10 -12.14 9.24
N ILE A 150 -7.91 -11.05 9.98
CA ILE A 150 -7.02 -10.95 11.13
C ILE A 150 -7.77 -10.16 12.21
N GLY A 151 -8.22 -10.87 13.25
CA GLY A 151 -9.20 -10.31 14.18
C GLY A 151 -10.49 -9.94 13.43
N ASP A 152 -10.89 -8.69 13.53
CA ASP A 152 -12.04 -8.10 12.83
C ASP A 152 -11.65 -7.33 11.55
N THR A 153 -10.39 -7.45 11.13
CA THR A 153 -9.85 -6.73 9.97
C THR A 153 -9.68 -7.66 8.77
N LEU A 154 -10.31 -7.29 7.65
CA LEU A 154 -10.15 -7.95 6.36
C LEU A 154 -9.08 -7.23 5.54
N VAL A 155 -8.08 -7.96 5.05
CA VAL A 155 -7.09 -7.49 4.09
C VAL A 155 -7.37 -8.15 2.74
N VAL A 156 -7.61 -7.32 1.73
CA VAL A 156 -7.87 -7.69 0.32
C VAL A 156 -7.13 -6.73 -0.59
N HIS A 157 -6.74 -7.15 -1.80
CA HIS A 157 -6.00 -6.26 -2.68
C HIS A 157 -6.86 -5.09 -3.18
N GLY A 158 -8.05 -5.37 -3.72
CA GLY A 158 -9.00 -4.34 -4.18
C GLY A 158 -9.41 -4.44 -5.66
N ASP A 159 -8.86 -5.42 -6.37
CA ASP A 159 -9.14 -5.75 -7.78
C ASP A 159 -10.42 -6.58 -7.99
N ALA A 160 -11.17 -6.84 -6.91
CA ALA A 160 -12.47 -7.52 -6.93
C ALA A 160 -13.40 -6.94 -5.85
N THR A 161 -14.71 -7.01 -6.07
CA THR A 161 -15.69 -6.64 -5.03
C THR A 161 -15.78 -7.71 -3.94
N LEU A 162 -16.36 -7.36 -2.79
CA LEU A 162 -16.60 -8.33 -1.72
C LEU A 162 -17.59 -9.42 -2.16
N GLU A 163 -18.60 -9.06 -2.95
CA GLU A 163 -19.58 -9.97 -3.52
C GLU A 163 -18.90 -10.98 -4.44
N GLU A 164 -18.02 -10.53 -5.34
CA GLU A 164 -17.25 -11.41 -6.22
C GLU A 164 -16.35 -12.38 -5.43
N LEU A 165 -15.72 -11.92 -4.37
CA LEU A 165 -14.91 -12.79 -3.49
C LEU A 165 -15.77 -13.86 -2.81
N VAL A 166 -17.01 -13.53 -2.43
CA VAL A 166 -17.94 -14.49 -1.85
C VAL A 166 -18.46 -15.48 -2.90
N GLU A 167 -18.83 -15.01 -4.08
CA GLU A 167 -19.28 -15.85 -5.20
C GLU A 167 -18.20 -16.85 -5.63
N LYS A 168 -16.94 -16.42 -5.66
CA LYS A 168 -15.76 -17.26 -5.94
C LYS A 168 -15.37 -18.17 -4.77
N LYS A 169 -16.10 -18.14 -3.64
CA LYS A 169 -15.83 -18.88 -2.40
C LYS A 169 -14.47 -18.56 -1.77
N ALA A 170 -13.89 -17.40 -2.11
CA ALA A 170 -12.69 -16.87 -1.46
C ALA A 170 -13.01 -16.32 -0.06
N LEU A 171 -14.23 -15.80 0.12
CA LEU A 171 -14.79 -15.36 1.40
C LEU A 171 -16.16 -15.99 1.61
N ARG A 172 -16.65 -15.98 2.85
CA ARG A 172 -18.03 -16.37 3.19
C ARG A 172 -18.75 -15.22 3.88
N HIS A 173 -20.07 -15.13 3.72
CA HIS A 173 -20.88 -14.09 4.35
C HIS A 173 -20.71 -14.05 5.88
N GLU A 174 -20.60 -15.22 6.54
CA GLU A 174 -20.42 -15.30 7.99
C GLU A 174 -19.07 -14.72 8.43
N GLN A 175 -18.05 -14.84 7.58
CA GLN A 175 -16.74 -14.25 7.84
C GLN A 175 -16.82 -12.72 7.72
N LEU A 176 -17.53 -12.20 6.72
CA LEU A 176 -17.73 -10.76 6.55
C LEU A 176 -18.57 -10.14 7.66
N ALA A 177 -19.48 -10.89 8.29
CA ALA A 177 -20.29 -10.38 9.40
C ALA A 177 -19.44 -9.96 10.61
N GLY A 178 -18.33 -10.65 10.87
CA GLY A 178 -17.39 -10.33 11.95
C GLY A 178 -16.33 -9.28 11.60
N VAL A 179 -16.33 -8.77 10.37
CA VAL A 179 -15.35 -7.77 9.91
C VAL A 179 -15.87 -6.35 10.20
N HIS A 180 -15.07 -5.55 10.88
CA HIS A 180 -15.37 -4.13 11.12
C HIS A 180 -14.52 -3.19 10.27
N THR A 181 -13.31 -3.63 9.89
CA THR A 181 -12.36 -2.84 9.11
C THR A 181 -11.90 -3.60 7.87
N ILE A 182 -11.79 -2.91 6.75
CA ILE A 182 -11.24 -3.41 5.49
C ILE A 182 -9.99 -2.61 5.18
N VAL A 183 -8.90 -3.30 4.87
CA VAL A 183 -7.65 -2.73 4.36
C VAL A 183 -7.49 -3.17 2.91
N CYS A 184 -7.35 -2.21 2.00
CA CYS A 184 -7.09 -2.48 0.59
C CYS A 184 -5.89 -1.71 0.03
N GLY A 185 -5.32 -2.21 -1.06
CA GLY A 185 -4.27 -1.58 -1.87
C GLY A 185 -4.86 -1.18 -3.23
N HIS A 186 -4.17 -1.56 -4.31
CA HIS A 186 -4.62 -1.50 -5.71
C HIS A 186 -4.77 -0.09 -6.30
N GLU A 187 -5.45 0.80 -5.58
CA GLU A 187 -5.73 2.17 -6.04
C GLU A 187 -4.46 3.03 -6.12
N HIS A 188 -3.45 2.72 -5.31
CA HIS A 188 -2.22 3.51 -5.15
C HIS A 188 -2.52 5.00 -4.88
N PRO A 189 -3.33 5.34 -3.88
CA PRO A 189 -3.79 6.71 -3.68
C PRO A 189 -2.62 7.70 -3.47
N ALA A 190 -2.69 8.81 -4.20
CA ALA A 190 -1.77 9.93 -4.10
C ALA A 190 -2.50 11.28 -4.14
N LEU A 191 -1.90 12.28 -3.49
CA LEU A 191 -2.31 13.68 -3.53
C LEU A 191 -1.38 14.43 -4.48
N ARG A 192 -1.87 14.90 -5.63
CA ARG A 192 -1.11 15.80 -6.50
C ARG A 192 -1.43 17.25 -6.17
N LEU A 193 -0.55 17.86 -5.39
CA LEU A 193 -0.69 19.22 -4.90
C LEU A 193 0.04 20.17 -5.85
N SER A 194 -0.66 21.18 -6.35
CA SER A 194 -0.09 22.24 -7.19
C SER A 194 -0.20 23.59 -6.51
N ASP A 195 0.84 24.42 -6.62
CA ASP A 195 0.79 25.84 -6.27
C ASP A 195 0.81 26.77 -7.50
N GLY A 196 0.57 26.20 -8.69
CA GLY A 196 0.62 26.89 -9.98
C GLY A 196 2.02 27.01 -10.56
N VAL A 197 3.09 26.77 -9.78
CA VAL A 197 4.49 26.77 -10.25
C VAL A 197 5.10 25.38 -10.12
N ARG A 198 4.81 24.67 -9.03
CA ARG A 198 5.29 23.32 -8.76
C ARG A 198 4.12 22.39 -8.51
N VAL A 199 4.29 21.16 -8.96
CA VAL A 199 3.41 20.03 -8.65
C VAL A 199 4.22 19.02 -7.86
N GLU A 200 3.74 18.66 -6.68
CA GLU A 200 4.29 17.59 -5.85
C GLU A 200 3.25 16.47 -5.72
N SER A 201 3.68 15.23 -5.94
CA SER A 201 2.85 14.04 -5.71
C SER A 201 3.27 13.40 -4.39
N LEU A 202 2.31 13.24 -3.49
CA LEU A 202 2.50 12.59 -2.20
C LEU A 202 1.63 11.35 -2.15
N LYS A 203 2.22 10.18 -1.95
CA LYS A 203 1.45 8.98 -1.58
C LYS A 203 0.61 9.27 -0.35
N CYS A 204 -0.58 8.70 -0.26
CA CYS A 204 -1.42 8.89 0.92
C CYS A 204 -2.11 7.60 1.34
N PHE A 205 -2.50 7.51 2.61
CA PHE A 205 -3.57 6.61 3.02
C PHE A 205 -4.90 7.32 2.86
N LEU A 206 -5.95 6.58 2.56
CA LEU A 206 -7.32 7.04 2.66
C LEU A 206 -8.04 6.28 3.77
N VAL A 207 -8.80 6.99 4.59
CA VAL A 207 -9.64 6.38 5.62
C VAL A 207 -11.07 6.86 5.45
N GLY A 208 -12.00 5.92 5.24
CA GLY A 208 -13.40 6.21 4.97
C GLY A 208 -14.29 5.03 5.31
N LYS A 209 -15.36 4.87 4.54
CA LYS A 209 -16.35 3.80 4.73
C LYS A 209 -16.57 3.04 3.42
N LEU A 210 -16.74 1.72 3.55
CA LEU A 210 -17.24 0.84 2.50
C LEU A 210 -18.49 0.14 3.05
N GLY A 211 -19.66 0.63 2.65
CA GLY A 211 -20.92 0.35 3.35
C GLY A 211 -20.82 0.75 4.83
N GLU A 212 -21.16 -0.16 5.73
CA GLU A 212 -21.08 0.08 7.19
C GLU A 212 -19.65 -0.07 7.75
N LYS A 213 -18.74 -0.68 6.99
CA LYS A 213 -17.40 -1.04 7.45
C LYS A 213 -16.43 0.12 7.28
N THR A 214 -15.49 0.25 8.19
CA THR A 214 -14.36 1.16 8.02
C THR A 214 -13.47 0.66 6.90
N CYS A 215 -12.99 1.55 6.03
CA CYS A 215 -12.10 1.20 4.93
C CYS A 215 -10.82 2.03 5.00
N ILE A 216 -9.67 1.37 4.92
CA ILE A 216 -8.34 1.97 4.83
C ILE A 216 -7.74 1.58 3.48
N VAL A 217 -7.52 2.55 2.61
CA VAL A 217 -6.78 2.36 1.36
C VAL A 217 -5.33 2.70 1.63
N THR A 218 -4.45 1.75 1.37
CA THR A 218 -3.00 1.86 1.57
C THR A 218 -2.33 2.36 0.29
N PRO A 219 -1.32 3.24 0.38
CA PRO A 219 -0.54 3.62 -0.78
C PRO A 219 0.35 2.48 -1.24
N ALA A 220 0.75 2.53 -2.52
CA ALA A 220 1.74 1.60 -3.03
C ALA A 220 3.07 1.71 -2.26
N PHE A 221 3.64 0.57 -1.91
CA PHE A 221 4.90 0.51 -1.15
C PHE A 221 6.11 0.67 -2.06
N THR A 222 6.01 0.27 -3.33
CA THR A 222 7.07 0.46 -4.34
C THR A 222 7.48 1.94 -4.46
N PRO A 223 8.77 2.29 -4.54
CA PRO A 223 9.19 3.69 -4.71
C PRO A 223 8.76 4.30 -6.06
N HIS A 224 8.39 3.48 -7.04
CA HIS A 224 8.22 3.90 -8.43
C HIS A 224 6.79 4.27 -8.83
N ALA A 225 5.78 3.80 -8.09
CA ALA A 225 4.38 4.09 -8.40
C ALA A 225 4.06 5.56 -8.10
N SER A 226 3.65 6.29 -9.14
CA SER A 226 3.23 7.69 -9.03
C SER A 226 1.88 7.87 -8.34
N GLY A 227 1.05 6.82 -8.38
CA GLY A 227 -0.28 6.77 -7.79
C GLY A 227 -1.34 7.56 -8.56
N ILE A 228 -2.60 7.22 -8.26
CA ILE A 228 -3.78 7.94 -8.76
C ILE A 228 -3.97 9.25 -7.99
N ASP A 229 -4.25 10.35 -8.70
CA ASP A 229 -4.59 11.61 -8.05
C ASP A 229 -6.03 11.58 -7.53
N VAL A 230 -6.20 11.28 -6.25
CA VAL A 230 -7.51 11.16 -5.60
C VAL A 230 -8.32 12.46 -5.65
N LEU A 231 -7.67 13.60 -5.96
CA LEU A 231 -8.31 14.90 -6.10
C LEU A 231 -8.92 15.14 -7.48
N ARG A 232 -8.59 14.33 -8.49
CA ARG A 232 -8.98 14.58 -9.88
C ARG A 232 -9.50 13.34 -10.60
N GLU A 233 -9.16 12.17 -10.08
CA GLU A 233 -9.44 10.89 -10.68
C GLU A 233 -10.37 10.07 -9.76
N GLU A 234 -11.06 9.09 -10.35
CA GLU A 234 -11.94 8.14 -9.67
C GLU A 234 -11.25 6.79 -9.46
N PRO A 235 -11.71 5.94 -8.53
CA PRO A 235 -11.08 4.63 -8.29
C PRO A 235 -10.86 3.78 -9.55
N LEU A 236 -9.74 3.07 -9.58
CA LEU A 236 -9.34 2.13 -10.63
C LEU A 236 -10.05 0.78 -10.50
N GLY A 237 -10.15 0.29 -9.26
CA GLY A 237 -10.67 -1.03 -8.95
C GLY A 237 -12.18 -1.05 -8.73
N PRO A 238 -12.80 -2.24 -8.76
CA PRO A 238 -14.24 -2.38 -8.56
C PRO A 238 -14.67 -2.26 -7.09
N LEU A 239 -13.73 -2.35 -6.14
CA LEU A 239 -14.05 -2.36 -4.71
C LEU A 239 -14.60 -1.01 -4.22
N LEU A 240 -14.09 0.09 -4.76
CA LEU A 240 -14.49 1.45 -4.39
C LEU A 240 -15.24 2.10 -5.54
N SER A 241 -16.35 2.76 -5.25
CA SER A 241 -17.12 3.51 -6.25
C SER A 241 -16.72 4.98 -6.35
N SER A 242 -16.12 5.54 -5.29
CA SER A 242 -15.60 6.91 -5.25
C SER A 242 -14.63 7.08 -4.07
N PHE A 243 -13.80 8.13 -4.12
CA PHE A 243 -12.99 8.60 -2.99
C PHE A 243 -13.72 9.61 -2.08
N ASP A 244 -14.95 10.01 -2.43
CA ASP A 244 -15.74 10.94 -1.60
C ASP A 244 -16.04 10.35 -0.22
N GLY A 245 -15.93 11.20 0.83
CA GLY A 245 -16.11 10.77 2.22
C GLY A 245 -14.89 10.07 2.84
N PHE A 246 -13.81 9.88 2.07
CA PHE A 246 -12.52 9.46 2.62
C PHE A 246 -11.73 10.67 3.12
N THR A 247 -10.99 10.47 4.21
CA THR A 247 -9.98 11.39 4.73
C THR A 247 -8.60 10.96 4.24
N ALA A 248 -7.86 11.89 3.64
CA ALA A 248 -6.51 11.65 3.17
C ALA A 248 -5.45 11.92 4.23
N PHE A 249 -4.47 11.03 4.32
CA PHE A 249 -3.27 11.12 5.16
C PHE A 249 -2.02 11.00 4.27
N GLY A 250 -1.37 12.12 3.97
CA GLY A 250 -0.22 12.16 3.07
C GLY A 250 1.07 11.69 3.75
N VAL A 251 1.85 10.87 3.04
CA VAL A 251 3.15 10.36 3.46
C VAL A 251 4.24 11.36 3.05
N ILE A 252 4.94 11.93 4.03
CA ILE A 252 6.02 12.91 3.84
C ILE A 252 7.24 12.44 4.64
N GLU A 253 8.34 12.18 3.93
CA GLU A 253 9.62 11.74 4.52
C GLU A 253 9.53 10.52 5.46
N GLY A 254 8.51 9.68 5.26
CA GLY A 254 8.24 8.48 6.08
C GLY A 254 7.34 8.72 7.30
N SER A 255 6.85 9.95 7.51
CA SER A 255 5.78 10.25 8.46
C SER A 255 4.45 10.43 7.72
N CYS A 256 3.32 10.28 8.41
CA CYS A 256 1.99 10.49 7.84
C CYS A 256 1.34 11.74 8.46
N ILE A 257 0.75 12.59 7.61
CA ILE A 257 0.08 13.83 8.03
C ILE A 257 -1.36 13.81 7.53
N LYS A 258 -2.31 14.09 8.41
CA LYS A 258 -3.73 14.24 8.04
C LYS A 258 -3.95 15.52 7.23
N PHE A 259 -4.37 15.39 5.98
CA PHE A 259 -4.73 16.51 5.10
C PHE A 259 -6.19 16.91 5.24
N GLY A 260 -7.09 15.94 5.45
CA GLY A 260 -8.53 16.16 5.59
C GLY A 260 -9.36 15.39 4.56
N PRO A 261 -10.68 15.61 4.54
CA PRO A 261 -11.59 14.94 3.61
C PRO A 261 -11.26 15.28 2.16
N VAL A 262 -11.33 14.27 1.28
CA VAL A 262 -10.98 14.39 -0.15
C VAL A 262 -11.83 15.46 -0.83
N GLU A 263 -13.13 15.51 -0.57
CA GLU A 263 -14.05 16.51 -1.14
C GLU A 263 -13.67 17.95 -0.77
N GLN A 264 -13.15 18.17 0.43
CA GLN A 264 -12.69 19.50 0.86
C GLN A 264 -11.38 19.87 0.16
N LEU A 265 -10.48 18.90 -0.03
CA LEU A 265 -9.23 19.12 -0.75
C LEU A 265 -9.48 19.40 -2.24
N ARG A 266 -10.44 18.70 -2.87
CA ARG A 266 -10.89 18.95 -4.25
C ARG A 266 -11.37 20.40 -4.42
N ALA A 267 -12.19 20.89 -3.49
CA ALA A 267 -12.71 22.27 -3.53
C ALA A 267 -11.65 23.37 -3.39
N LEU A 268 -10.45 23.04 -2.89
CA LEU A 268 -9.34 24.00 -2.75
C LEU A 268 -8.42 24.05 -3.98
N GLN A 269 -8.61 23.15 -4.95
CA GLN A 269 -7.84 23.09 -6.20
C GLN A 269 -8.54 23.82 -7.37
N THR A 270 -9.81 24.19 -7.20
CA THR A 270 -10.58 25.08 -8.08
C THR A 270 -10.34 26.54 -7.75
#